data_AF-A0A135VTJ4-F1
#
_entry.id   AF-A0A135VTJ4-F1
#
_cell.length_a   1.000
_cell.length_b   1.000
_cell.length_c   1.000
_cell.angle_alpha   90.00
_cell.angle_beta   90.00
_cell.angle_gamma   90.00
#
_symmetry.space_group_name_H-M   'P 1'
#
loop_
_entity.id
_entity.type
_entity.pdbx_description
1 polymer ?
#
loop_
_entity_poly.entity_id
_entity_poly.type
_entity_poly.pdbx_seq_one_letter_code
_entity_poly.pdbx_strand_id
1 'polypeptide(L)'
;MDKQVRIDLADIEERTQYRDDMSEKLEDMLRKSSKFQGCIVKRVRLEREAPELRNPFDIQYSDGTHAVWLYEWEIQALDEQEILSYLEVQKGREKQLDSYHFWDIISFSVSAIGVIAVFLDLMFMIYLGNTERLILDFLTVALFILGSGLVLVYVNSIRKSSNERWLDTVSAKNDPLFLEALRKLATLSGTGKRELDQYAKRLKEVEKALVRNR
;
A
#
# COMPACT_ATOMS: atom_id res chain seq x y z
N MET A 1 -39.67 -0.56 6.38
CA MET A 1 -38.92 -1.71 6.93
C MET A 1 -37.58 -1.18 7.37
N ASP A 2 -37.44 -0.92 8.67
CA ASP A 2 -36.20 -0.43 9.26
C ASP A 2 -35.17 -1.55 9.29
N LYS A 3 -34.04 -1.36 8.60
CA LYS A 3 -32.92 -2.31 8.58
C LYS A 3 -32.06 -2.10 9.82
N GLN A 4 -31.98 -3.12 10.67
CA GLN A 4 -31.05 -3.14 11.80
C GLN A 4 -29.63 -3.41 11.29
N VAL A 5 -28.76 -2.41 11.40
CA VAL A 5 -27.30 -2.55 11.25
C VAL A 5 -26.79 -3.25 12.51
N ARG A 6 -26.26 -4.47 12.39
CA ARG A 6 -25.59 -5.15 13.50
C ARG A 6 -24.17 -4.60 13.62
N ILE A 7 -23.93 -3.79 14.64
CA ILE A 7 -22.61 -3.23 14.95
C ILE A 7 -22.00 -4.13 16.03
N ASP A 8 -20.94 -4.87 15.68
CA ASP A 8 -20.08 -5.53 16.67
C ASP A 8 -19.20 -4.46 17.33
N LEU A 9 -19.50 -4.13 18.58
CA LEU A 9 -18.90 -3.03 19.35
C LEU A 9 -17.56 -3.40 20.02
N ALA A 10 -16.86 -4.43 19.55
CA ALA A 10 -15.70 -4.98 20.27
C ALA A 10 -14.36 -4.24 20.04
N ASP A 11 -14.20 -3.43 18.97
CA ASP A 11 -12.92 -2.80 18.60
C ASP A 11 -13.02 -1.26 18.55
N ILE A 12 -13.30 -0.63 19.70
CA ILE A 12 -13.31 0.82 19.86
C ILE A 12 -11.87 1.34 20.03
N GLU A 13 -11.04 1.20 19.00
CA GLU A 13 -9.80 1.99 18.84
C GLU A 13 -9.54 2.24 17.33
N GLU A 14 -9.64 3.50 16.95
CA GLU A 14 -9.31 4.15 15.65
C GLU A 14 -9.85 3.63 14.30
N ARG A 15 -10.63 2.55 14.23
CA ARG A 15 -11.37 2.18 13.00
C ARG A 15 -12.72 1.57 13.36
N THR A 16 -13.82 2.32 13.20
CA THR A 16 -15.16 1.74 13.34
C THR A 16 -15.40 0.78 12.17
N GLN A 17 -15.07 -0.49 12.37
CA GLN A 17 -15.35 -1.56 11.41
C GLN A 17 -16.79 -2.03 11.61
N TYR A 18 -17.54 -2.18 10.52
CA TYR A 18 -18.90 -2.71 10.57
C TYR A 18 -19.19 -3.61 9.38
N ARG A 19 -20.23 -4.45 9.47
CA ARG A 19 -20.65 -5.36 8.40
C ARG A 19 -21.99 -4.88 7.84
N ASP A 20 -22.08 -4.76 6.53
CA ASP A 20 -23.33 -4.41 5.83
C ASP A 20 -23.68 -5.45 4.75
N ASP A 21 -24.86 -5.29 4.11
CA ASP A 21 -25.34 -6.20 3.05
C ASP A 21 -24.33 -6.36 1.90
N MET A 22 -23.48 -5.35 1.65
CA MET A 22 -22.48 -5.40 0.58
C MET A 22 -21.25 -6.20 1.00
N SER A 23 -20.84 -6.10 2.28
CA SER A 23 -19.81 -6.98 2.86
C SER A 23 -20.19 -8.45 2.71
N GLU A 24 -21.45 -8.81 2.98
CA GLU A 24 -21.93 -10.20 2.87
C GLU A 24 -21.89 -10.71 1.42
N LYS A 25 -22.36 -9.90 0.48
CA LYS A 25 -22.28 -10.22 -0.95
C LYS A 25 -20.85 -10.42 -1.42
N LEU A 26 -19.94 -9.56 -0.97
CA LEU A 26 -18.53 -9.66 -1.33
C LEU A 26 -17.91 -10.93 -0.75
N GLU A 27 -18.20 -11.28 0.51
CA GLU A 27 -17.78 -12.56 1.10
C GLU A 27 -18.29 -13.76 0.30
N ASP A 28 -19.58 -13.77 -0.07
CA ASP A 28 -20.17 -14.88 -0.83
C ASP A 28 -19.54 -15.02 -2.22
N MET A 29 -19.19 -13.92 -2.87
CA MET A 29 -18.42 -13.92 -4.11
C MET A 29 -17.00 -14.45 -3.89
N LEU A 30 -16.30 -14.00 -2.85
CA LEU A 30 -14.93 -14.44 -2.53
C LEU A 30 -14.85 -15.93 -2.22
N ARG A 31 -15.88 -16.48 -1.55
CA ARG A 31 -15.98 -17.92 -1.23
C ARG A 31 -16.03 -18.82 -2.47
N LYS A 32 -16.45 -18.30 -3.63
CA LYS A 32 -16.43 -19.05 -4.90
C LYS A 32 -15.01 -19.25 -5.44
N SER A 33 -14.05 -18.44 -5.00
CA SER A 33 -12.64 -18.54 -5.39
C SER A 33 -11.84 -19.32 -4.37
N SER A 34 -11.11 -20.34 -4.82
CA SER A 34 -10.19 -21.10 -3.96
C SER A 34 -9.09 -20.25 -3.33
N LYS A 35 -8.77 -19.08 -3.91
CA LYS A 35 -7.71 -18.17 -3.44
C LYS A 35 -8.14 -17.26 -2.28
N PHE A 36 -9.44 -17.04 -2.12
CA PHE A 36 -10.04 -16.15 -1.12
C PHE A 36 -11.06 -16.87 -0.23
N GLN A 37 -11.03 -18.20 -0.25
CA GLN A 37 -11.90 -19.02 0.57
C GLN A 37 -11.58 -18.78 2.06
N GLY A 38 -12.57 -18.34 2.83
CA GLY A 38 -12.41 -18.03 4.26
C GLY A 38 -12.04 -16.59 4.57
N CYS A 39 -11.96 -15.70 3.57
CA CYS A 39 -11.84 -14.26 3.82
C CYS A 39 -13.13 -13.69 4.46
N ILE A 40 -12.94 -12.72 5.35
CA ILE A 40 -13.99 -11.94 6.00
C ILE A 40 -13.94 -10.52 5.42
N VAL A 41 -15.08 -9.91 5.17
CA VAL A 41 -15.16 -8.54 4.64
C VAL A 41 -15.81 -7.64 5.66
N LYS A 42 -15.10 -6.58 6.05
CA LYS A 42 -15.60 -5.54 6.96
C LYS A 42 -15.51 -4.18 6.28
N ARG A 43 -16.44 -3.29 6.56
CA ARG A 43 -16.41 -1.91 6.08
C ARG A 43 -15.70 -1.04 7.10
N VAL A 44 -14.73 -0.24 6.65
CA VAL A 44 -13.92 0.63 7.52
C VAL A 44 -14.45 2.04 7.45
N ARG A 45 -14.93 2.58 8.58
CA ARG A 45 -15.30 3.99 8.67
C ARG A 45 -14.05 4.84 8.86
N LEU A 46 -13.72 5.64 7.85
CA LEU A 46 -12.63 6.62 7.92
C LEU A 46 -13.23 7.96 8.36
N GLU A 47 -13.47 8.15 9.65
CA GLU A 47 -14.15 9.37 10.16
C GLU A 47 -13.34 10.67 9.99
N ARG A 48 -12.04 10.58 9.65
CA ARG A 48 -11.12 11.73 9.54
C ARG A 48 -10.72 12.11 8.11
N GLU A 49 -10.88 11.22 7.14
CA GLU A 49 -10.47 11.48 5.75
C GLU A 49 -11.73 11.73 4.94
N ALA A 50 -11.90 12.99 4.52
CA ALA A 50 -12.89 13.53 3.58
C ALA A 50 -14.15 12.66 3.33
N PRO A 51 -15.37 13.13 3.61
CA PRO A 51 -16.62 12.39 3.36
C PRO A 51 -16.84 11.93 1.91
N GLU A 52 -16.01 12.41 0.97
CA GLU A 52 -15.95 12.00 -0.43
C GLU A 52 -15.21 10.67 -0.66
N LEU A 53 -14.28 10.29 0.23
CA LEU A 53 -13.62 8.99 0.24
C LEU A 53 -14.54 7.98 0.94
N ARG A 54 -15.44 7.40 0.16
CA ARG A 54 -16.39 6.38 0.64
C ARG A 54 -15.65 5.26 1.37
N ASN A 55 -16.04 5.02 2.62
CA ASN A 55 -15.58 3.94 3.51
C ASN A 55 -15.21 2.65 2.73
N PRO A 56 -13.92 2.26 2.70
CA PRO A 56 -13.47 1.08 1.97
C PRO A 56 -13.92 -0.22 2.66
N PHE A 57 -13.96 -1.28 1.88
CA PHE A 57 -14.11 -2.66 2.32
C PHE A 57 -12.74 -3.25 2.58
N ASP A 58 -12.51 -3.65 3.82
CA ASP A 58 -11.36 -4.40 4.28
C ASP A 58 -11.62 -5.90 4.16
N ILE A 59 -10.89 -6.52 3.25
CA ILE A 59 -10.85 -7.96 3.08
C ILE A 59 -9.75 -8.50 3.98
N GLN A 60 -10.12 -9.31 4.95
CA GLN A 60 -9.24 -9.93 5.93
C GLN A 60 -9.18 -11.44 5.69
N TYR A 61 -8.04 -12.06 6.00
CA TYR A 61 -7.95 -13.51 6.11
C TYR A 61 -8.67 -14.00 7.37
N SER A 62 -8.84 -15.31 7.49
CA SER A 62 -9.52 -15.95 8.61
C SER A 62 -8.85 -15.70 9.98
N ASP A 63 -7.58 -15.34 9.99
CA ASP A 63 -6.80 -14.99 11.19
C ASP A 63 -6.93 -13.50 11.58
N GLY A 64 -7.72 -12.73 10.83
CA GLY A 64 -7.88 -11.28 11.03
C GLY A 64 -6.81 -10.43 10.34
N THR A 65 -5.82 -11.04 9.67
CA THR A 65 -4.78 -10.31 8.94
C THR A 65 -5.40 -9.60 7.73
N HIS A 66 -5.09 -8.31 7.58
CA HIS A 66 -5.49 -7.52 6.40
C HIS A 66 -4.95 -8.14 5.11
N ALA A 67 -5.80 -8.26 4.09
CA ALA A 67 -5.41 -8.72 2.77
C ALA A 67 -5.37 -7.57 1.76
N VAL A 68 -6.51 -6.89 1.53
CA VAL A 68 -6.67 -5.82 0.52
C VAL A 68 -7.82 -4.89 0.92
N TRP A 69 -7.69 -3.60 0.62
CA TRP A 69 -8.80 -2.65 0.62
C TRP A 69 -9.41 -2.50 -0.77
N LEU A 70 -10.74 -2.51 -0.83
CA LEU A 70 -11.51 -2.15 -2.02
C LEU A 70 -12.47 -1.00 -1.71
N TYR A 71 -12.52 -0.02 -2.58
CA TYR A 71 -13.52 1.04 -2.48
C TYR A 71 -14.86 0.59 -3.07
N GLU A 72 -15.95 1.16 -2.55
CA GLU A 72 -17.30 0.86 -3.03
C GLU A 72 -17.47 1.09 -4.53
N TRP A 73 -16.86 2.15 -5.06
CA TRP A 73 -16.93 2.49 -6.47
C TRP A 73 -16.15 1.51 -7.36
N GLU A 74 -15.10 0.86 -6.84
CA GLU A 74 -14.39 -0.21 -7.56
C GLU A 74 -15.28 -1.45 -7.69
N ILE A 75 -15.95 -1.82 -6.59
CA ILE A 75 -16.86 -2.97 -6.57
C ILE A 75 -18.07 -2.73 -7.48
N GLN A 76 -18.57 -1.49 -7.56
CA GLN A 76 -19.70 -1.14 -8.42
C GLN A 76 -19.35 -1.11 -9.92
N ALA A 77 -18.08 -0.87 -10.25
CA ALA A 77 -17.63 -0.73 -11.64
C ALA A 77 -17.24 -2.06 -12.30
N LEU A 78 -16.93 -3.07 -11.49
CA LEU A 78 -16.38 -4.36 -11.93
C LEU A 78 -17.39 -5.49 -11.77
N ASP A 79 -17.31 -6.49 -12.64
CA ASP A 79 -18.07 -7.72 -12.46
C ASP A 79 -17.38 -8.69 -11.46
N GLU A 80 -18.06 -9.77 -11.07
CA GLU A 80 -17.54 -10.70 -10.06
C GLU A 80 -16.17 -11.30 -10.44
N GLN A 81 -15.96 -11.62 -11.73
CA GLN A 81 -14.72 -12.25 -12.19
C GLN A 81 -13.57 -11.24 -12.26
N GLU A 82 -13.88 -10.03 -12.70
CA GLU A 82 -12.98 -8.88 -12.71
C GLU A 82 -12.54 -8.49 -11.31
N ILE A 83 -13.45 -8.48 -10.33
CA ILE A 83 -13.11 -8.19 -8.93
C ILE A 83 -12.13 -9.23 -8.39
N LEU A 84 -12.36 -10.53 -8.65
CA LEU A 84 -11.48 -11.60 -8.19
C LEU A 84 -10.07 -11.50 -8.81
N SER A 85 -10.00 -11.23 -10.12
CA SER A 85 -8.76 -11.01 -10.84
C SER A 85 -8.01 -9.78 -10.32
N TYR A 86 -8.72 -8.66 -10.15
CA TYR A 86 -8.19 -7.42 -9.61
C TYR A 86 -7.65 -7.56 -8.19
N LEU A 87 -8.37 -8.29 -7.33
CA LEU A 87 -7.97 -8.54 -5.95
C LEU A 87 -6.68 -9.33 -5.82
N GLU A 88 -6.44 -10.28 -6.72
CA GLU A 88 -5.21 -11.06 -6.69
C GLU A 88 -3.97 -10.18 -6.94
N VAL A 89 -4.09 -9.25 -7.88
CA VAL A 89 -3.02 -8.28 -8.17
C VAL A 89 -2.85 -7.30 -7.02
N GLN A 90 -3.94 -6.78 -6.45
CA GLN A 90 -3.85 -5.85 -5.31
C GLN A 90 -3.26 -6.52 -4.06
N LYS A 91 -3.60 -7.78 -3.78
CA LYS A 91 -2.95 -8.58 -2.73
C LYS A 91 -1.45 -8.69 -2.94
N GLY A 92 -1.02 -8.85 -4.20
CA GLY A 92 0.40 -8.83 -4.56
C GLY A 92 1.08 -7.48 -4.28
N ARG A 93 0.37 -6.37 -4.45
CA ARG A 93 0.88 -5.00 -4.16
C ARG A 93 0.94 -4.74 -2.65
N GLU A 94 -0.10 -5.09 -1.90
CA GLU A 94 -0.16 -4.93 -0.45
C GLU A 94 0.89 -5.79 0.27
N LYS A 95 1.06 -7.06 -0.13
CA LYS A 95 2.09 -7.95 0.46
C LYS A 95 3.51 -7.42 0.24
N GLN A 96 3.75 -6.65 -0.82
CA GLN A 96 5.07 -6.02 -1.01
C GLN A 96 5.33 -4.94 0.04
N LEU A 97 4.31 -4.26 0.58
CA LEU A 97 4.44 -3.29 1.69
C LEU A 97 5.10 -3.92 2.91
N ASP A 98 4.69 -5.13 3.29
CA ASP A 98 5.29 -5.86 4.41
C ASP A 98 6.78 -6.17 4.18
N SER A 99 7.15 -6.48 2.94
CA SER A 99 8.56 -6.73 2.60
C SER A 99 9.42 -5.46 2.60
N TYR A 100 8.83 -4.28 2.42
CA TYR A 100 9.57 -3.01 2.53
C TYR A 100 9.92 -2.69 3.98
N HIS A 101 9.09 -3.06 4.95
CA HIS A 101 9.43 -2.92 6.38
C HIS A 101 10.72 -3.66 6.75
N PHE A 102 10.97 -4.82 6.15
CA PHE A 102 12.23 -5.56 6.34
C PHE A 102 13.45 -4.79 5.81
N TRP A 103 13.33 -4.17 4.64
CA TRP A 103 14.40 -3.34 4.07
C TRP A 103 14.58 -2.03 4.81
N ASP A 104 13.51 -1.44 5.33
CA ASP A 104 13.57 -0.28 6.22
C ASP A 104 14.37 -0.61 7.48
N ILE A 105 14.17 -1.78 8.09
CA ILE A 105 14.96 -2.26 9.25
C ILE A 105 16.45 -2.41 8.90
N ILE A 106 16.79 -3.02 7.76
CA ILE A 106 18.18 -3.16 7.31
C ILE A 106 18.81 -1.78 7.10
N SER A 107 18.09 -0.88 6.44
CA SER A 107 18.57 0.46 6.12
C SER A 107 18.74 1.35 7.36
N PHE A 108 17.84 1.20 8.35
CA PHE A 108 17.95 1.81 9.66
C PHE A 108 19.18 1.29 10.41
N SER A 109 19.44 -0.02 10.34
CA SER A 109 20.60 -0.65 10.97
C SER A 109 21.93 -0.14 10.39
N VAL A 110 22.03 -0.02 9.06
CA VAL A 110 23.21 0.55 8.39
C VAL A 110 23.41 2.02 8.76
N SER A 111 22.33 2.78 8.83
CA SER A 111 22.36 4.19 9.25
C SER A 111 22.79 4.33 10.71
N ALA A 112 22.30 3.46 11.59
CA ALA A 112 22.68 3.44 13.01
C ALA A 112 24.18 3.14 13.20
N ILE A 113 24.76 2.22 12.42
CA ILE A 113 26.20 1.96 12.44
C ILE A 113 26.99 3.20 12.04
N GLY A 114 26.55 3.91 11.00
CA GLY A 114 27.16 5.18 10.57
C GLY A 114 27.11 6.25 11.67
N VAL A 115 25.96 6.40 12.34
CA VAL A 115 25.81 7.32 13.47
C VAL A 115 26.72 6.95 14.64
N ILE A 116 26.80 5.65 14.98
CA ILE A 116 27.68 5.15 16.04
C ILE A 116 29.15 5.44 15.70
N ALA A 117 29.58 5.21 14.46
CA ALA A 117 30.95 5.47 14.03
C ALA A 117 31.33 6.95 14.18
N VAL A 118 30.45 7.87 13.79
CA VAL A 118 30.72 9.31 13.94
C VAL A 118 30.62 9.75 15.40
N PHE A 119 29.74 9.14 16.21
CA PHE A 119 29.68 9.41 17.64
C PHE A 119 30.97 8.96 18.37
N LEU A 120 31.55 7.82 17.96
CA LEU A 120 32.84 7.35 18.47
C LEU A 120 33.99 8.30 18.05
N ASP A 121 33.97 8.79 16.82
CA ASP A 121 34.95 9.78 16.33
C ASP A 121 34.85 11.10 17.12
N LEU A 122 33.63 11.59 17.38
CA LEU A 122 33.39 12.76 18.23
C LEU A 122 33.93 12.56 19.66
N MET A 123 33.65 11.41 20.27
CA MET A 123 34.16 11.07 21.60
C MET A 123 35.70 11.03 21.64
N PHE A 124 36.33 10.50 20.58
CA PHE A 124 37.78 10.47 20.44
C PHE A 124 38.39 11.88 20.30
N MET A 125 37.74 12.76 19.53
CA MET A 125 38.16 14.15 19.35
C MET A 125 38.03 14.98 20.64
N ILE A 126 36.96 14.77 21.41
CA ILE A 126 36.79 15.36 22.75
C ILE A 126 37.88 14.87 23.71
N TYR A 127 38.18 13.57 23.68
CA TYR A 127 39.23 12.97 24.52
C TYR A 127 40.62 13.56 24.22
N LEU A 128 40.92 13.85 22.95
CA LEU A 128 42.17 14.50 22.53
C LEU A 128 42.20 16.02 22.81
N GLY A 129 41.14 16.59 23.38
CA GLY A 129 41.03 18.02 23.67
C GLY A 129 40.87 18.91 22.43
N ASN A 130 40.57 18.33 21.28
CA ASN A 130 40.54 19.02 19.99
C ASN A 130 39.13 19.55 19.68
N THR A 131 38.68 20.51 20.48
CA THR A 131 37.28 20.98 20.49
C THR A 131 36.92 21.91 19.34
N GLU A 132 37.90 22.45 18.61
CA GLU A 132 37.69 23.40 17.51
C GLU A 132 36.89 22.79 16.34
N ARG A 133 36.87 21.46 16.19
CA ARG A 133 36.19 20.76 15.10
C ARG A 133 34.78 20.25 15.44
N LEU A 134 34.34 20.36 16.69
CA LEU A 134 33.08 19.76 17.15
C LEU A 134 31.86 20.23 16.34
N ILE A 135 31.78 21.51 16.00
CA ILE A 135 30.66 22.06 15.20
C ILE A 135 30.64 21.42 13.80
N LEU A 136 31.81 21.23 13.19
CA LEU A 136 31.96 20.63 11.87
C LEU A 136 31.58 19.14 11.92
N ASP A 137 31.95 18.45 12.99
CA ASP A 137 31.62 17.03 13.21
C ASP A 137 30.11 16.86 13.42
N PHE A 138 29.47 17.71 14.23
CA PHE A 138 28.01 17.74 14.40
C PHE A 138 27.27 18.01 13.09
N LEU A 139 27.75 18.96 12.27
CA LEU A 139 27.18 19.23 10.96
C LEU A 139 27.32 18.02 10.03
N THR A 140 28.46 17.33 10.10
CA THR A 140 28.74 16.15 9.29
C THR A 140 27.82 14.98 9.68
N VAL A 141 27.58 14.76 10.98
CA VAL A 141 26.58 13.80 11.48
C VAL A 141 25.19 14.14 10.95
N ALA A 142 24.78 15.39 11.10
CA ALA A 142 23.44 15.84 10.70
C ALA A 142 23.22 15.66 9.20
N LEU A 143 24.20 16.03 8.37
CA LEU A 143 24.15 15.84 6.92
C LEU A 143 24.18 14.36 6.53
N PHE A 144 24.94 13.54 7.25
CA PHE A 144 24.96 12.10 7.00
C PHE A 144 23.61 11.45 7.30
N ILE A 145 22.98 11.78 8.44
CA ILE A 145 21.65 11.26 8.81
C ILE A 145 20.57 11.72 7.82
N LEU A 146 20.57 13.01 7.47
CA LEU A 146 19.60 13.56 6.51
C LEU A 146 19.80 12.99 5.11
N GLY A 147 21.05 12.92 4.66
CA GLY A 147 21.42 12.39 3.35
C GLY A 147 21.11 10.90 3.22
N SER A 148 21.47 10.09 4.22
CA SER A 148 21.15 8.66 4.22
C SER A 148 19.64 8.43 4.25
N GLY A 149 18.91 9.15 5.10
CA GLY A 149 17.44 9.08 5.18
C GLY A 149 16.76 9.42 3.84
N LEU A 150 17.19 10.50 3.18
CA LEU A 150 16.66 10.90 1.87
C LEU A 150 16.94 9.86 0.77
N VAL A 151 18.18 9.35 0.71
CA VAL A 151 18.56 8.32 -0.27
C VAL A 151 17.74 7.05 -0.07
N LEU A 152 17.51 6.64 1.18
CA LEU A 152 16.73 5.45 1.50
C LEU A 152 15.27 5.60 1.09
N VAL A 153 14.62 6.71 1.47
CA VAL A 153 13.24 6.98 1.06
C VAL A 153 13.12 7.02 -0.47
N TYR A 154 14.07 7.66 -1.15
CA TYR A 154 14.09 7.74 -2.60
C TYR A 154 14.25 6.38 -3.27
N VAL A 155 15.22 5.57 -2.84
CA VAL A 155 15.48 4.23 -3.40
C VAL A 155 14.29 3.30 -3.13
N ASN A 156 13.71 3.33 -1.93
CA ASN A 156 12.55 2.52 -1.58
C ASN A 156 11.32 2.95 -2.40
N SER A 157 11.11 4.25 -2.61
CA SER A 157 10.04 4.77 -3.46
C SER A 157 10.17 4.31 -4.92
N ILE A 158 11.38 4.37 -5.49
CA ILE A 158 11.63 3.88 -6.86
C ILE A 158 11.41 2.39 -6.97
N ARG A 159 11.95 1.61 -6.03
CA ARG A 159 11.79 0.15 -6.02
C ARG A 159 10.33 -0.25 -5.91
N LYS A 160 9.58 0.38 -5.00
CA LYS A 160 8.14 0.20 -4.86
C LYS A 160 7.41 0.47 -6.16
N SER A 161 7.63 1.64 -6.76
CA SER A 161 7.01 1.99 -8.03
C SER A 161 7.38 1.01 -9.16
N SER A 162 8.63 0.56 -9.23
CA SER A 162 9.10 -0.38 -10.25
C SER A 162 8.48 -1.77 -10.09
N ASN A 163 8.37 -2.26 -8.86
CA ASN A 163 7.81 -3.59 -8.58
C ASN A 163 6.30 -3.63 -8.82
N GLU A 164 5.58 -2.59 -8.40
CA GLU A 164 4.14 -2.45 -8.70
C GLU A 164 3.89 -2.44 -10.20
N ARG A 165 4.68 -1.67 -10.96
CA ARG A 165 4.61 -1.65 -12.44
C ARG A 165 4.87 -3.01 -13.07
N TRP A 166 5.89 -3.71 -12.59
CA TRP A 166 6.24 -5.03 -13.08
C TRP A 166 5.09 -6.02 -12.82
N LEU A 167 4.53 -6.00 -11.60
CA LEU A 167 3.40 -6.84 -11.23
C LEU A 167 2.18 -6.54 -12.10
N ASP A 168 1.79 -5.27 -12.25
CA ASP A 168 0.69 -4.86 -13.12
C ASP A 168 0.91 -5.33 -14.58
N THR A 169 2.13 -5.21 -15.09
CA THR A 169 2.47 -5.61 -16.46
C THR A 169 2.40 -7.13 -16.65
N VAL A 170 2.96 -7.90 -15.72
CA VAL A 170 2.97 -9.37 -15.80
C VAL A 170 1.56 -9.91 -15.63
N SER A 171 0.79 -9.38 -14.69
CA SER A 171 -0.61 -9.75 -14.47
C SER A 171 -1.45 -9.43 -15.71
N ALA A 172 -1.33 -8.23 -16.28
CA ALA A 172 -2.08 -7.86 -17.50
C ALA A 172 -1.70 -8.69 -18.74
N LYS A 173 -0.49 -9.23 -18.78
CA LYS A 173 -0.06 -10.15 -19.85
C LYS A 173 -0.71 -11.53 -19.72
N ASN A 174 -0.90 -12.00 -18.49
CA ASN A 174 -1.36 -13.36 -18.20
C ASN A 174 -2.85 -13.45 -17.91
N ASP A 175 -3.48 -12.34 -17.52
CA ASP A 175 -4.88 -12.26 -17.12
C ASP A 175 -5.59 -11.12 -17.88
N PRO A 176 -6.38 -11.45 -18.92
CA PRO A 176 -7.17 -10.47 -19.67
C PRO A 176 -8.24 -9.78 -18.82
N LEU A 177 -8.79 -10.45 -17.80
CA LEU A 177 -9.82 -9.87 -16.93
C LEU A 177 -9.23 -8.76 -16.07
N PHE A 178 -7.98 -8.91 -15.63
CA PHE A 178 -7.27 -7.85 -14.91
C PHE A 178 -7.10 -6.61 -15.78
N LEU A 179 -6.73 -6.79 -17.06
CA LEU A 179 -6.56 -5.68 -17.99
C LEU A 179 -7.89 -4.98 -18.29
N GLU A 180 -8.98 -5.74 -18.42
CA GLU A 180 -10.33 -5.18 -18.60
C GLU A 180 -10.79 -4.40 -17.36
N ALA A 181 -10.60 -4.97 -16.17
CA ALA A 181 -10.87 -4.30 -14.90
C ALA A 181 -10.10 -2.98 -14.80
N LEU A 182 -8.79 -2.99 -15.11
CA LEU A 182 -7.95 -1.80 -15.08
C LEU A 182 -8.42 -0.73 -16.07
N ARG A 183 -8.89 -1.14 -17.26
CA ARG A 183 -9.48 -0.23 -18.26
C ARG A 183 -10.77 0.40 -17.76
N LYS A 184 -11.69 -0.41 -17.23
CA LYS A 184 -12.97 0.08 -16.67
C LYS A 184 -12.69 1.12 -15.59
N LEU A 185 -11.86 0.78 -14.59
CA LEU A 185 -11.48 1.69 -13.50
C LEU A 185 -10.80 2.98 -14.01
N ALA A 186 -9.92 2.89 -15.02
CA ALA A 186 -9.24 4.05 -15.60
C ALA A 186 -10.17 4.98 -16.40
N THR A 187 -11.29 4.47 -16.91
CA THR A 187 -12.28 5.24 -17.69
C THR A 187 -13.42 5.82 -16.86
N LEU A 188 -13.49 5.48 -15.56
CA LEU A 188 -14.50 6.02 -14.67
C LEU A 188 -14.36 7.54 -14.56
N SER A 189 -15.49 8.23 -14.58
CA SER A 189 -15.59 9.67 -14.33
C SER A 189 -16.39 9.88 -13.04
N GLY A 190 -15.86 10.63 -12.08
CA GLY A 190 -16.57 10.89 -10.82
C GLY A 190 -15.65 11.33 -9.67
N THR A 191 -16.15 11.16 -8.45
CA THR A 191 -15.44 11.47 -7.19
C THR A 191 -14.14 10.68 -7.07
N GLY A 192 -13.05 11.33 -6.65
CA GLY A 192 -11.73 10.70 -6.51
C GLY A 192 -10.81 10.92 -7.72
N LYS A 193 -10.68 12.17 -8.20
CA LYS A 193 -9.85 12.52 -9.37
C LYS A 193 -8.41 12.01 -9.24
N ARG A 194 -7.83 12.08 -8.04
CA ARG A 194 -6.45 11.66 -7.78
C ARG A 194 -6.29 10.14 -7.93
N GLU A 195 -7.25 9.36 -7.47
CA GLU A 195 -7.26 7.91 -7.57
C GLU A 195 -7.48 7.49 -9.03
N LEU A 196 -8.44 8.10 -9.72
CA LEU A 196 -8.71 7.87 -11.15
C LEU A 196 -7.47 8.16 -12.03
N ASP A 197 -6.78 9.27 -11.76
CA ASP A 197 -5.52 9.62 -12.43
C ASP A 197 -4.43 8.54 -12.23
N GLN A 198 -4.42 7.86 -11.07
CA GLN A 198 -3.51 6.74 -10.82
C GLN A 198 -3.87 5.52 -11.67
N TYR A 199 -5.15 5.16 -11.81
CA TYR A 199 -5.56 4.05 -12.69
C TYR A 199 -5.25 4.35 -14.16
N ALA A 200 -5.51 5.58 -14.62
CA ALA A 200 -5.16 6.00 -15.97
C ALA A 200 -3.64 5.92 -16.21
N LYS A 201 -2.83 6.33 -15.24
CA LYS A 201 -1.37 6.19 -15.29
C LYS A 201 -0.93 4.73 -15.35
N ARG A 202 -1.49 3.87 -14.48
CA ARG A 202 -1.20 2.43 -14.45
C ARG A 202 -1.51 1.77 -15.80
N LEU A 203 -2.70 2.04 -16.35
CA LEU A 203 -3.11 1.52 -17.66
C LEU A 203 -2.12 1.94 -18.75
N LYS A 204 -1.76 3.24 -18.81
CA LYS A 204 -0.80 3.75 -19.80
C LYS A 204 0.56 3.07 -19.70
N GLU A 205 1.04 2.78 -18.48
CA GLU A 205 2.31 2.10 -18.24
C GLU A 205 2.25 0.64 -18.71
N VAL A 206 1.17 -0.07 -18.38
CA VAL A 206 0.91 -1.45 -18.84
C VAL A 206 0.83 -1.52 -20.36
N GLU A 207 0.02 -0.67 -21.00
CA GLU A 207 -0.15 -0.68 -22.45
C GLU A 207 1.16 -0.36 -23.18
N LYS A 208 1.94 0.61 -22.69
CA LYS A 208 3.27 0.91 -23.23
C LYS A 208 4.21 -0.30 -23.12
N ALA A 209 4.18 -1.01 -21.99
CA ALA A 209 5.02 -2.19 -21.78
C ALA A 209 4.60 -3.39 -22.65
N LEU A 210 3.29 -3.57 -22.88
CA LEU A 210 2.77 -4.61 -23.76
C LEU A 210 3.09 -4.35 -25.24
N VAL A 211 3.05 -3.10 -25.70
CA VAL A 211 3.42 -2.72 -27.07
C VAL A 211 4.91 -2.93 -27.33
N ARG A 212 5.78 -2.63 -26.36
CA ARG A 212 7.24 -2.76 -26.50
C ARG A 212 7.73 -4.22 -26.60
N ASN A 213 6.93 -5.18 -26.14
CA ASN A 213 7.26 -6.60 -26.12
C ASN A 213 6.56 -7.41 -27.23
N ARG A 214 5.92 -6.74 -28.19
CA ARG A 214 5.47 -7.32 -29.46
C ARG A 214 6.51 -7.04 -30.54
#